data_AF-A0A6D1AC89-F1
#
_entry.id   AF-A0A6D1AC89-F1
#
_cell.length_a   1.000
_cell.length_b   1.000
_cell.length_c   1.000
_cell.angle_alpha   90.00
_cell.angle_beta   90.00
_cell.angle_gamma   90.00
#
_symmetry.space_group_name_H-M   'P 1'
#
loop_
_entity.id
_entity.type
_entity.pdbx_description
1 polymer ?
#
loop_
_entity_poly.entity_id
_entity_poly.type
_entity_poly.pdbx_seq_one_letter_code
_entity_poly.pdbx_strand_id
1 'polypeptide(L)'
;GTYRLAEAVLKGKAKKLIHISTDEVYGDLKADDPAFTETTPLSPNNPYSASKASSDLLVLSYVKTHKLPAIITRCSNNYGP
;
A
#
# COMPACT_ATOMS: atom_id res chain seq x y z
N GLY A 1 7.06 -8.38 -7.33
CA GLY A 1 5.71 -8.39 -7.96
C GLY A 1 5.27 -6.99 -8.37
N THR A 2 5.03 -6.12 -7.40
CA THR A 2 4.47 -4.75 -7.57
C THR A 2 5.08 -3.95 -8.72
N TYR A 3 6.41 -3.85 -8.79
CA TYR A 3 7.14 -3.20 -9.89
C TYR A 3 6.66 -3.67 -11.28
N ARG A 4 6.58 -5.00 -11.48
CA ARG A 4 6.21 -5.56 -12.78
C ARG A 4 4.76 -5.24 -13.16
N LEU A 5 3.86 -5.16 -12.17
CA LEU A 5 2.46 -4.78 -12.41
C LEU A 5 2.34 -3.27 -12.73
N ALA A 6 3.08 -2.42 -12.02
CA ALA A 6 3.13 -0.99 -12.32
C ALA A 6 3.68 -0.74 -13.74
N GLU A 7 4.78 -1.40 -14.10
CA GLU A 7 5.33 -1.39 -15.46
C GLU A 7 4.33 -1.89 -16.52
N ALA A 8 3.57 -2.94 -16.21
CA ALA A 8 2.56 -3.46 -17.14
C ALA A 8 1.43 -2.45 -17.37
N VAL A 9 0.98 -1.76 -16.33
CA VAL A 9 -0.05 -0.70 -16.44
C VAL A 9 0.50 0.49 -17.22
N LEU A 10 1.75 0.92 -16.99
CA LEU A 10 2.40 1.96 -17.80
C LEU A 10 2.47 1.59 -19.29
N LYS A 11 2.69 0.31 -19.59
CA LYS A 11 2.70 -0.23 -20.97
C LYS A 11 1.30 -0.45 -21.55
N GLY A 12 0.25 0.04 -20.88
CA GLY A 12 -1.12 -0.02 -21.36
C GLY A 12 -1.79 -1.40 -21.23
N LYS A 13 -1.21 -2.34 -20.48
CA LYS A 13 -1.80 -3.68 -20.29
C LYS A 13 -3.02 -3.69 -19.37
N ALA A 14 -3.22 -2.62 -18.59
CA ALA A 14 -4.40 -2.40 -17.76
C ALA A 14 -4.65 -0.90 -17.61
N LYS A 15 -5.90 -0.52 -17.30
CA LYS A 15 -6.30 0.89 -17.18
C LYS A 15 -5.98 1.52 -15.83
N LYS A 16 -5.85 0.71 -14.76
CA LYS A 16 -5.63 1.16 -13.39
C LYS A 16 -5.02 0.03 -12.56
N LEU A 17 -4.14 0.37 -11.62
CA LEU A 17 -3.62 -0.54 -10.61
C LEU A 17 -4.34 -0.33 -9.28
N ILE A 18 -4.94 -1.38 -8.71
CA ILE A 18 -5.42 -1.37 -7.32
C ILE A 18 -4.41 -2.15 -6.48
N HIS A 19 -3.66 -1.43 -5.65
CA HIS A 19 -2.63 -2.01 -4.80
C HIS A 19 -3.21 -2.32 -3.41
N ILE A 20 -3.28 -3.62 -3.09
CA ILE A 20 -3.78 -4.10 -1.80
C ILE A 20 -2.63 -4.18 -0.80
N SER A 21 -2.73 -3.33 0.20
CA SER A 21 -1.82 -3.22 1.34
C SER A 21 -2.55 -3.57 2.64
N THR A 22 -1.97 -3.25 3.78
CA THR A 22 -2.45 -3.61 5.12
C THR A 22 -2.26 -2.42 6.06
N ASP A 23 -3.05 -2.32 7.12
CA ASP A 23 -2.82 -1.41 8.24
C ASP A 23 -1.52 -1.70 9.02
N GLU A 24 -0.99 -2.92 9.00
CA GLU A 24 0.31 -3.25 9.64
C GLU A 24 1.48 -2.38 9.13
N VAL A 25 1.33 -1.72 7.98
CA VAL A 25 2.33 -0.76 7.48
C VAL A 25 2.51 0.46 8.40
N TYR A 26 1.52 0.76 9.23
CA TYR A 26 1.55 1.84 10.21
C TYR A 26 2.18 1.42 11.55
N GLY A 27 2.38 0.12 11.77
CA GLY A 27 2.83 -0.43 13.06
C GLY A 27 1.67 -0.86 13.93
N ASP A 28 1.83 -0.74 15.25
CA ASP A 28 0.88 -1.19 16.26
C ASP A 28 0.11 -0.02 16.88
N LEU A 29 -1.14 -0.26 17.26
CA LEU A 29 -1.94 0.64 18.10
C LEU A 29 -2.07 0.06 19.51
N LYS A 30 -1.97 0.92 20.52
CA LYS A 30 -2.42 0.62 21.88
C LYS A 30 -3.93 0.82 21.98
N ALA A 31 -4.52 0.32 23.07
CA ALA A 31 -5.98 0.35 23.27
C ALA A 31 -6.56 1.78 23.32
N ASP A 32 -5.75 2.76 23.70
CA ASP A 32 -6.08 4.18 23.84
C ASP A 32 -5.56 5.06 22.69
N ASP A 33 -4.82 4.48 21.73
CA ASP A 33 -4.33 5.22 20.58
C ASP A 33 -5.46 5.54 19.59
N PRO A 34 -5.42 6.70 18.92
CA PRO A 34 -6.37 7.00 17.86
C PRO A 34 -6.22 6.03 16.68
N ALA A 35 -7.32 5.71 16.03
CA ALA A 35 -7.30 4.87 14.83
C ALA A 35 -6.38 5.46 13.74
N PHE A 36 -5.78 4.58 12.95
CA PHE A 36 -4.95 4.99 11.82
C PHE A 36 -5.74 5.81 10.79
N THR A 37 -5.04 6.75 10.16
CA THR A 37 -5.51 7.53 9.01
C THR A 37 -4.58 7.29 7.83
N GLU A 38 -4.97 7.64 6.62
CA GLU A 38 -4.12 7.55 5.43
C GLU A 38 -2.85 8.41 5.54
N THR A 39 -2.87 9.41 6.42
CA THR A 39 -1.75 10.30 6.73
C THR A 39 -0.86 9.81 7.88
N THR A 40 -1.24 8.72 8.57
CA THR A 40 -0.40 8.13 9.61
C THR A 40 0.95 7.72 9.01
N PRO A 41 2.09 8.02 9.68
CA PRO A 41 3.40 7.60 9.21
C PRO A 41 3.52 6.08 9.06
N LEU A 42 4.27 5.64 8.05
CA LEU A 42 4.60 4.22 7.90
C LEU A 42 5.66 3.84 8.95
N SER A 43 5.37 2.84 9.76
CA SER A 43 6.26 2.32 10.80
C SER A 43 6.14 0.80 10.93
N PRO A 44 6.46 0.03 9.87
CA PRO A 44 6.28 -1.41 9.86
C PRO A 44 7.24 -2.14 10.82
N ASN A 45 6.71 -3.11 11.57
CA ASN A 45 7.45 -3.82 12.62
C ASN A 45 7.91 -5.24 12.25
N ASN A 46 7.59 -5.72 11.03
CA ASN A 46 7.96 -7.07 10.60
C ASN A 46 8.32 -7.13 9.09
N PRO A 47 8.99 -8.20 8.61
CA PRO A 47 9.40 -8.29 7.20
C PRO A 47 8.23 -8.23 6.21
N TYR A 48 7.06 -8.76 6.57
CA TYR A 48 5.86 -8.73 5.73
C TYR A 48 5.33 -7.29 5.57
N SER A 49 5.07 -6.59 6.68
CA SER A 49 4.61 -5.19 6.67
C SER A 49 5.63 -4.24 6.06
N ALA A 50 6.94 -4.48 6.25
CA ALA A 50 8.00 -3.74 5.58
C ALA A 50 7.96 -3.90 4.05
N SER A 51 7.67 -5.11 3.56
CA SER A 51 7.53 -5.38 2.12
C SER A 51 6.30 -4.68 1.52
N LYS A 52 5.21 -4.58 2.29
CA LYS A 52 3.97 -3.87 1.92
C LYS A 52 4.18 -2.36 1.91
N ALA A 53 4.76 -1.80 2.97
CA ALA A 53 5.12 -0.38 3.05
C ALA A 53 6.07 0.04 1.91
N SER A 54 7.08 -0.78 1.58
CA SER A 54 7.97 -0.53 0.44
C SER A 54 7.21 -0.56 -0.89
N SER A 55 6.25 -1.47 -1.04
CA SER A 55 5.41 -1.56 -2.24
C SER A 55 4.47 -0.36 -2.38
N ASP A 56 3.90 0.14 -1.27
CA ASP A 56 3.11 1.37 -1.25
C ASP A 56 3.92 2.56 -1.75
N LEU A 57 5.13 2.75 -1.19
CA LEU A 57 6.02 3.85 -1.58
C LEU A 57 6.42 3.75 -3.05
N LEU A 58 6.64 2.53 -3.56
CA LEU A 58 6.90 2.28 -4.97
C LEU A 58 5.69 2.68 -5.85
N VAL A 59 4.47 2.29 -5.48
CA VAL A 59 3.27 2.68 -6.26
C VAL A 59 3.07 4.21 -6.21
N LEU A 60 3.24 4.82 -5.03
CA LEU A 60 3.16 6.28 -4.88
C LEU A 60 4.21 7.01 -5.72
N SER A 61 5.44 6.50 -5.80
CA SER A 61 6.47 7.10 -6.65
C SER A 61 6.10 7.03 -8.13
N TYR A 62 5.52 5.91 -8.58
CA TYR A 62 4.99 5.77 -9.94
C TYR A 62 3.83 6.73 -10.24
N VAL A 63 2.92 6.94 -9.29
CA VAL A 63 1.84 7.95 -9.42
C VAL A 63 2.44 9.35 -9.54
N LYS A 64 3.40 9.70 -8.69
CA LYS A 64 4.03 11.04 -8.68
C LYS A 64 4.82 11.31 -9.95
N THR A 65 5.67 10.37 -10.35
CA THR A 65 6.64 10.50 -11.46
C THR A 65 5.99 10.27 -12.82
N HIS A 66 5.16 9.24 -12.97
CA HIS A 66 4.62 8.81 -14.27
C HIS A 66 3.12 9.03 -14.43
N LYS A 67 2.45 9.66 -13.44
CA LYS A 67 0.99 9.81 -13.41
C LYS A 67 0.26 8.48 -13.58
N LEU A 68 0.86 7.39 -13.09
CA LEU A 68 0.27 6.07 -13.13
C LEU A 68 -1.14 6.11 -12.50
N PRO A 69 -2.21 5.66 -13.19
CA PRO A 69 -3.51 5.54 -12.57
C PRO A 69 -3.48 4.39 -11.55
N ALA A 70 -3.34 4.72 -10.26
CA ALA A 70 -3.29 3.74 -9.19
C ALA A 70 -4.04 4.20 -7.93
N ILE A 71 -4.52 3.23 -7.15
CA ILE A 71 -5.12 3.42 -5.82
C ILE A 71 -4.43 2.43 -4.87
N ILE A 72 -4.14 2.89 -3.65
CA ILE A 72 -3.62 2.04 -2.57
C ILE A 72 -4.74 1.88 -1.54
N THR A 73 -5.00 0.64 -1.13
CA THR A 73 -5.94 0.34 -0.05
C THR A 73 -5.17 -0.32 1.08
N ARG A 74 -5.30 0.18 2.31
CA ARG A 74 -4.74 -0.44 3.52
C ARG A 74 -5.89 -0.94 4.37
N CYS A 75 -6.22 -2.22 4.24
CA CYS A 75 -7.30 -2.81 5.01
C CYS A 75 -6.80 -3.26 6.38
N SER A 76 -7.70 -3.26 7.35
CA SER A 76 -7.52 -4.02 8.58
C SER A 76 -7.63 -5.53 8.31
N ASN A 77 -7.50 -6.32 9.37
CA ASN A 77 -7.68 -7.76 9.29
C ASN A 77 -9.05 -8.11 8.70
N ASN A 78 -9.03 -8.83 7.59
CA ASN A 78 -10.24 -9.39 6.99
C ASN A 78 -10.51 -10.76 7.63
N TYR A 79 -11.75 -10.95 8.09
CA TYR A 79 -12.27 -12.22 8.56
C TYR A 79 -13.52 -12.58 7.73
N GLY A 80 -13.79 -13.87 7.55
CA GLY A 80 -14.91 -14.34 6.73
C GLY A 80 -15.35 -15.75 7.14
N PRO A 81 -16.48 -16.26 6.60
CA PRO A 81 -16.99 -17.60 6.89
C PRO A 81 -16.00 -18.71 6.53
#